data_AF-A0A662MMT4-F1
#
_entry.id   AF-A0A662MMT4-F1
#
_cell.length_a   1.000
_cell.length_b   1.000
_cell.length_c   1.000
_cell.angle_alpha   90.00
_cell.angle_beta   90.00
_cell.angle_gamma   90.00
#
_symmetry.space_group_name_H-M   'P 1'
#
loop_
_entity.id
_entity.type
_entity.pdbx_description
1 polymer ?
#
loop_
_entity_poly.entity_id
_entity_poly.type
_entity_poly.pdbx_seq_one_letter_code
_entity_poly.pdbx_strand_id
1 'polypeptide(L)'
;MRLKPIALLFFFLMGVYFGGMGALSLGDRTTFWGFLIIGAVHFLILVGIALGKDVIRQLGVYISLLDLIFGILWMLTSFDAPSASLSFLAAIALVILTSDELKEEMG
;
A
#
# COMPACT_ATOMS: atom_id res chain seq x y z
N MET A 1 7.71 19.94 -2.24
CA MET A 1 6.26 19.67 -2.04
C MET A 1 6.17 18.95 -0.71
N ARG A 2 5.14 19.21 0.11
CA ARG A 2 5.00 18.51 1.40
C ARG A 2 4.72 17.02 1.16
N LEU A 3 5.44 16.14 1.85
CA LEU A 3 5.38 14.70 1.60
C LEU A 3 4.10 14.06 2.17
N LYS A 4 3.55 14.58 3.27
CA LYS A 4 2.34 14.05 3.91
C LYS A 4 1.10 14.06 3.00
N PRO A 5 0.75 15.15 2.29
CA PRO A 5 -0.34 15.10 1.30
C PRO A 5 -0.12 14.06 0.19
N ILE A 6 1.12 13.88 -0.28
CA ILE A 6 1.47 12.89 -1.30
C ILE A 6 1.26 11.48 -0.74
N ALA A 7 1.73 11.22 0.49
CA ALA A 7 1.53 9.94 1.16
C ALA A 7 0.04 9.63 1.34
N LEU A 8 -0.76 10.61 1.80
CA LEU A 8 -2.20 10.45 1.94
C LEU A 8 -2.88 10.13 0.60
N LEU A 9 -2.54 10.87 -0.46
CA LEU A 9 -3.10 10.59 -1.79
C LEU A 9 -2.69 9.20 -2.28
N PHE A 10 -1.42 8.82 -2.10
CA PHE A 10 -0.89 7.53 -2.51
C PHE A 10 -1.64 6.37 -1.86
N PHE A 11 -1.74 6.36 -0.52
CA PHE A 11 -2.43 5.28 0.19
C PHE A 11 -3.95 5.29 -0.05
N PHE A 12 -4.55 6.45 -0.30
CA PHE A 12 -5.94 6.54 -0.72
C PHE A 12 -6.17 5.85 -2.07
N LEU A 13 -5.34 6.17 -3.07
CA LEU A 13 -5.44 5.56 -4.40
C LEU A 13 -5.20 4.05 -4.35
N MET A 14 -4.24 3.58 -3.56
CA MET A 14 -4.01 2.14 -3.36
C MET A 14 -5.21 1.45 -2.72
N GLY A 15 -5.79 2.04 -1.66
CA GLY A 15 -6.99 1.51 -1.01
C GLY A 15 -8.19 1.44 -1.95
N VAL A 16 -8.42 2.49 -2.74
CA VAL A 16 -9.50 2.53 -3.75
C VAL A 16 -9.26 1.52 -4.88
N TYR A 17 -8.02 1.40 -5.36
CA TYR A 17 -7.67 0.45 -6.40
C TYR A 17 -7.99 -0.99 -5.99
N PHE A 18 -7.50 -1.42 -4.82
CA PHE A 18 -7.77 -2.76 -4.33
C PHE A 18 -9.24 -2.96 -3.93
N GLY A 19 -9.89 -1.93 -3.37
CA GLY A 19 -11.35 -1.96 -3.14
C GLY A 19 -12.14 -2.17 -4.43
N GLY A 20 -11.74 -1.51 -5.52
CA GLY A 20 -12.30 -1.68 -6.86
C GLY A 20 -12.08 -3.08 -7.42
N MET A 21 -10.86 -3.61 -7.30
CA MET A 21 -10.55 -4.99 -7.69
C MET A 21 -11.39 -6.01 -6.91
N GLY A 22 -11.60 -5.76 -5.61
CA GLY A 22 -12.53 -6.52 -4.79
C GLY A 22 -13.95 -6.47 -5.35
N ALA A 23 -14.49 -5.28 -5.60
CA ALA A 23 -15.84 -5.10 -6.15
C ALA A 23 -16.03 -5.80 -7.52
N LEU A 24 -15.01 -5.80 -8.37
CA LEU A 24 -15.03 -6.54 -9.64
C LEU A 24 -14.98 -8.07 -9.47
N SER A 25 -14.53 -8.54 -8.31
CA SER A 25 -14.34 -9.96 -7.98
C SER A 25 -15.48 -10.55 -7.16
N LEU A 26 -16.66 -9.92 -7.07
CA LEU A 26 -17.82 -10.40 -6.29
C LEU A 26 -18.25 -11.84 -6.63
N GLY A 27 -17.97 -12.31 -7.84
CA GLY A 27 -18.25 -13.69 -8.28
C GLY A 27 -17.32 -14.74 -7.66
N ASP A 28 -16.14 -14.36 -7.17
CA ASP A 28 -15.20 -15.22 -6.48
C ASP A 28 -14.92 -14.67 -5.08
N ARG A 29 -15.55 -15.28 -4.06
CA ARG A 29 -15.47 -14.84 -2.67
C ARG A 29 -14.03 -14.80 -2.15
N THR A 30 -13.20 -15.74 -2.57
CA THR A 30 -11.81 -15.84 -2.10
C THR A 30 -11.00 -14.64 -2.59
N THR A 31 -11.10 -14.35 -3.89
CA THR A 31 -10.43 -13.20 -4.51
C THR A 31 -11.00 -11.87 -4.01
N PHE A 32 -12.32 -11.78 -3.85
CA PHE A 32 -13.00 -10.63 -3.24
C PHE A 32 -12.42 -10.28 -1.87
N TRP A 33 -12.37 -11.24 -0.95
CA TRP A 33 -11.87 -11.01 0.41
C TRP A 33 -10.38 -10.68 0.42
N GLY A 34 -9.59 -11.34 -0.43
CA GLY A 34 -8.17 -11.04 -0.58
C GLY A 34 -7.93 -9.56 -0.91
N PHE A 35 -8.57 -9.05 -1.97
CA PHE A 35 -8.43 -7.64 -2.34
C PHE A 35 -8.98 -6.67 -1.30
N LEU A 36 -10.08 -7.03 -0.63
CA LEU A 36 -10.70 -6.17 0.37
C LEU A 36 -9.80 -6.02 1.61
N ILE A 37 -9.14 -7.10 2.03
CA ILE A 37 -8.14 -7.06 3.12
C ILE A 37 -6.96 -6.16 2.73
N ILE A 38 -6.42 -6.32 1.53
CA ILE A 38 -5.29 -5.49 1.05
C ILE A 38 -5.68 -4.01 1.01
N GLY A 39 -6.85 -3.68 0.47
CA GLY A 39 -7.36 -2.31 0.45
C GLY A 39 -7.54 -1.72 1.85
N ALA A 40 -8.10 -2.51 2.78
CA ALA A 40 -8.29 -2.09 4.17
C ALA A 40 -6.96 -1.79 4.88
N VAL A 41 -5.92 -2.59 4.63
CA VAL A 41 -4.58 -2.35 5.18
C VAL A 41 -4.00 -1.02 4.69
N HIS A 42 -4.15 -0.70 3.40
CA HIS A 42 -3.70 0.57 2.85
C HIS A 42 -4.47 1.76 3.44
N PHE A 43 -5.78 1.63 3.64
CA PHE A 43 -6.55 2.65 4.35
C PHE A 43 -6.16 2.79 5.82
N LEU A 44 -5.77 1.71 6.50
CA LEU A 44 -5.28 1.77 7.87
C LEU A 44 -3.97 2.58 7.95
N ILE A 45 -3.05 2.35 7.01
CA ILE A 45 -1.81 3.14 6.89
C ILE A 45 -2.14 4.62 6.64
N LEU A 46 -3.07 4.89 5.72
CA LEU A 46 -3.55 6.25 5.44
C LEU A 46 -4.07 6.96 6.70
N VAL A 47 -4.94 6.29 7.46
CA VAL A 47 -5.50 6.84 8.71
C VAL A 47 -4.38 7.07 9.72
N GLY A 48 -3.41 6.16 9.82
CA GLY A 48 -2.24 6.33 10.68
C GLY A 48 -1.41 7.57 10.35
N ILE A 49 -1.14 7.81 9.07
CA ILE A 49 -0.43 9.00 8.58
C ILE A 49 -1.25 10.27 8.84
N ALA A 50 -2.56 10.24 8.58
CA ALA A 50 -3.45 11.38 8.81
C ALA A 50 -3.47 11.80 10.28
N LEU A 51 -3.50 10.81 11.19
CA LEU A 51 -3.54 11.00 12.64
C LEU A 51 -2.15 11.20 13.29
N GLY A 52 -1.06 11.20 12.52
CA GLY A 52 0.30 11.35 13.04
C GLY A 52 0.76 10.18 13.93
N LYS A 53 0.24 8.96 13.69
CA LYS A 53 0.58 7.78 14.50
C LYS A 53 1.80 7.07 13.94
N ASP A 54 2.98 7.36 14.48
CA ASP A 54 4.25 6.76 14.02
C ASP A 54 4.25 5.23 14.10
N VAL A 55 3.60 4.63 15.10
CA VAL A 55 3.45 3.17 15.20
C VAL A 55 2.80 2.57 13.96
N ILE A 56 1.76 3.24 13.41
CA ILE A 56 1.07 2.75 12.21
C ILE A 56 1.95 2.95 10.98
N ARG A 57 2.72 4.05 10.89
CA ARG A 57 3.71 4.24 9.83
C ARG A 57 4.76 3.13 9.84
N GLN A 58 5.32 2.80 11.01
CA GLN A 58 6.31 1.74 11.17
C GLN A 58 5.75 0.38 10.75
N LEU A 59 4.53 0.04 11.17
CA LEU A 59 3.84 -1.17 10.70
C LEU A 59 3.65 -1.15 9.18
N GLY A 60 3.29 0.01 8.63
CA GLY A 60 3.21 0.22 7.18
C GLY A 60 4.50 -0.13 6.46
N VAL A 61 5.68 0.20 7.01
CA VAL A 61 6.98 -0.15 6.40
C VAL A 61 7.11 -1.66 6.24
N TYR A 62 6.81 -2.43 7.29
CA TYR A 62 6.90 -3.88 7.23
C TYR A 62 5.89 -4.49 6.26
N ILE A 63 4.69 -3.93 6.20
CA ILE A 63 3.64 -4.35 5.26
C ILE A 63 4.07 -4.07 3.82
N SER A 64 4.53 -2.86 3.51
CA SER A 64 5.00 -2.51 2.17
C SER A 64 6.26 -3.30 1.76
N LEU A 65 7.11 -3.68 2.72
CA LEU A 65 8.22 -4.59 2.46
C LEU A 65 7.74 -5.98 2.07
N LEU A 66 6.74 -6.50 2.78
CA LEU A 66 6.11 -7.77 2.46
C LEU A 66 5.48 -7.72 1.06
N ASP A 67 4.75 -6.65 0.74
CA ASP A 67 4.15 -6.42 -0.58
C ASP A 67 5.21 -6.40 -1.69
N LEU A 68 6.35 -5.73 -1.46
CA LEU A 68 7.45 -5.69 -2.40
C LEU A 68 8.06 -7.08 -2.62
N ILE A 69 8.30 -7.84 -1.55
CA ILE A 69 8.84 -9.19 -1.63
C ILE A 69 7.90 -10.09 -2.42
N PHE A 70 6.60 -10.07 -2.11
CA PHE A 70 5.63 -10.87 -2.86
C PHE A 70 5.50 -10.43 -4.31
N GLY A 71 5.51 -9.13 -4.58
CA GLY A 71 5.52 -8.62 -5.95
C GLY A 71 6.71 -9.12 -6.76
N ILE A 72 7.92 -9.08 -6.18
CA ILE A 72 9.14 -9.62 -6.81
C ILE A 72 9.03 -11.12 -7.02
N LEU A 73 8.62 -11.88 -6.00
CA LEU A 73 8.45 -13.33 -6.10
C LEU A 73 7.45 -13.69 -7.20
N TRP A 74 6.33 -12.96 -7.29
CA TRP A 74 5.33 -13.17 -8.32
C TRP A 74 5.89 -12.89 -9.72
N MET A 75 6.63 -11.78 -9.87
CA MET A 75 7.30 -11.42 -11.12
C MET A 75 8.27 -12.51 -11.59
N LEU A 76 8.99 -13.18 -10.68
CA LEU A 76 9.87 -14.30 -11.01
C LEU A 76 9.11 -15.54 -11.50
N THR A 77 7.83 -15.70 -11.15
CA THR A 77 7.02 -16.88 -11.50
C THR A 77 6.15 -16.70 -12.74
N SER A 78 5.57 -15.51 -12.96
CA SER A 78 4.61 -15.26 -14.05
C SER A 78 5.04 -14.17 -15.03
N PHE A 79 5.95 -13.28 -14.62
CA PHE A 79 6.43 -12.12 -15.37
C PHE A 79 5.33 -11.33 -16.12
N ASP A 80 4.34 -10.84 -15.36
CA ASP A 80 3.21 -10.08 -15.88
C ASP A 80 3.28 -8.59 -15.49
N ALA A 81 2.84 -7.70 -16.39
CA ALA A 81 2.89 -6.24 -16.16
C ALA A 81 2.21 -5.75 -14.86
N PRO A 82 1.10 -6.35 -14.38
CA PRO A 82 0.52 -6.00 -13.09
C PRO A 82 1.46 -6.25 -11.91
N SER A 83 2.19 -7.37 -11.88
CA SER A 83 3.08 -7.71 -10.77
C SER A 83 4.31 -6.79 -10.72
N ALA A 84 4.83 -6.39 -11.89
CA ALA A 84 5.85 -5.33 -11.99
C ALA A 84 5.36 -3.99 -11.44
N SER A 85 4.14 -3.60 -11.81
CA SER A 85 3.54 -2.34 -11.36
C SER A 85 3.32 -2.34 -9.83
N LEU A 86 2.80 -3.43 -9.28
CA LEU A 86 2.58 -3.58 -7.85
C LEU A 86 3.88 -3.56 -7.04
N SER A 87 4.93 -4.25 -7.55
CA SER A 87 6.26 -4.21 -6.94
C SER A 87 6.82 -2.78 -6.90
N PHE A 88 6.66 -2.04 -8.00
CA PHE A 88 7.11 -0.66 -8.07
C PHE A 88 6.34 0.26 -7.11
N LEU A 89 5.02 0.09 -7.01
CA LEU A 89 4.19 0.82 -6.05
C LEU A 89 4.59 0.50 -4.60
N ALA A 90 4.86 -0.77 -4.27
CA ALA A 90 5.33 -1.17 -2.95
C ALA A 90 6.70 -0.53 -2.61
N ALA A 91 7.60 -0.43 -3.59
CA ALA A 91 8.87 0.27 -3.44
C ALA A 91 8.69 1.77 -3.18
N ILE A 92 7.77 2.43 -3.90
CA ILE A 92 7.43 3.85 -3.63
C ILE A 92 6.84 4.01 -2.23
N ALA A 93 5.94 3.10 -1.83
CA ALA A 93 5.34 3.11 -0.50
C ALA A 93 6.42 3.03 0.59
N LEU A 94 7.41 2.14 0.43
CA LEU A 94 8.56 2.05 1.33
C LEU A 94 9.33 3.36 1.41
N VAL A 95 9.72 3.93 0.27
CA VAL A 95 10.47 5.21 0.23
C VAL A 95 9.72 6.32 0.96
N ILE A 96 8.40 6.43 0.72
CA ILE A 96 7.55 7.43 1.38
C ILE A 96 7.53 7.18 2.89
N LEU A 97 7.27 5.94 3.31
CA LEU A 97 7.11 5.59 4.73
C LEU A 97 8.41 5.69 5.53
N THR A 98 9.55 5.42 4.92
CA THR A 98 10.87 5.51 5.55
C THR A 98 11.46 6.92 5.52
N SER A 99 10.85 7.86 4.79
CA SER A 99 11.35 9.23 4.69
C SER A 99 11.31 9.95 6.04
N ASP A 100 12.43 10.58 6.39
CA ASP A 100 12.51 11.47 7.55
C ASP A 100 11.58 12.68 7.40
N GLU A 101 11.39 13.18 6.17
CA GLU A 101 10.46 14.29 5.90
C GLU A 101 9.02 13.93 6.29
N LEU A 102 8.57 12.70 5.98
CA LEU A 102 7.24 12.26 6.38
C LEU A 102 7.13 12.15 7.91
N LYS A 103 8.19 11.65 8.56
CA LYS A 103 8.26 11.51 10.01
C LYS A 103 8.16 12.87 10.69
N GLU A 104 8.93 13.86 10.24
CA GLU A 104 8.89 15.23 10.75
C GLU A 104 7.51 15.89 10.56
N GLU A 105 6.84 15.64 9.43
CA GLU A 105 5.48 16.17 9.17
C GLU A 105 4.36 15.46 9.97
N MET A 106 4.66 14.31 10.58
CA MET A 106 3.72 13.58 11.44
C MET A 106 3.76 14.04 12.91
N GLY A 107 4.83 14.72 13.33
CA GLY A 107 5.08 15.14 14.72
C GLY A 107 5.79 14.07 15.53
#